data_AF-A0A0U3KP84-F1
#
_entry.id   AF-A0A0U3KP84-F1
#
_cell.length_a   1.000
_cell.length_b   1.000
_cell.length_c   1.000
_cell.angle_alpha   90.00
_cell.angle_beta   90.00
_cell.angle_gamma   90.00
#
_symmetry.space_group_name_H-M   'P 1'
#
loop_
_entity.id
_entity.type
_entity.pdbx_description
1 polymer ?
#
loop_
_entity_poly.entity_id
_entity_poly.type
_entity_poly.pdbx_seq_one_letter_code
_entity_poly.pdbx_strand_id
1 'polypeptide(L)'
;MIAELECVVLDCPDPRELAGFYASLLGGEVDRPDRRWECDAEWSTLHTPGGLVLAFQRVAGYRPPRWPGQEAPQQFHLDFGVTDQERAHEEVLAAGASLLGGGDEERGWRVYADPAGHPFCLVGP
;
A
#
# COMPACT_ATOMS: atom_id res chain seq x y z
N MET A 1 -25.15 -9.67 11.23
CA MET A 1 -24.14 -8.94 10.42
C MET A 1 -24.87 -7.88 9.63
N ILE A 2 -24.35 -6.64 9.56
CA ILE A 2 -25.02 -5.51 8.88
C ILE A 2 -24.23 -4.94 7.70
N ALA A 3 -22.98 -5.36 7.50
CA ALA A 3 -22.09 -4.91 6.44
C ALA A 3 -21.00 -5.94 6.15
N GLU A 4 -20.41 -5.85 4.97
CA GLU A 4 -19.23 -6.57 4.50
C GLU A 4 -18.17 -5.53 4.08
N LEU A 5 -16.89 -5.80 4.33
CA LEU A 5 -15.81 -4.90 3.94
C LEU A 5 -15.47 -5.13 2.46
N GLU A 6 -15.80 -4.17 1.61
CA GLU A 6 -15.60 -4.27 0.16
C GLU A 6 -14.15 -3.99 -0.26
N CYS A 7 -13.52 -2.95 0.31
CA CYS A 7 -12.14 -2.55 0.00
C CYS A 7 -11.55 -1.64 1.08
N VAL A 8 -10.23 -1.42 1.00
CA VAL A 8 -9.52 -0.34 1.68
C VAL A 8 -9.12 0.69 0.63
N VAL A 9 -9.36 1.98 0.88
CA VAL A 9 -9.07 3.07 -0.06
C VAL A 9 -7.90 3.91 0.45
N LEU A 10 -6.92 4.17 -0.42
CA LEU A 10 -5.76 5.02 -0.12
C LEU A 10 -5.82 6.32 -0.93
N ASP A 11 -5.76 7.45 -0.24
CA ASP A 11 -5.62 8.77 -0.87
C ASP A 11 -4.22 8.93 -1.44
N CYS A 12 -4.08 9.40 -2.67
CA CYS A 12 -2.77 9.52 -3.31
C CYS A 12 -2.76 10.61 -4.38
N PRO A 13 -1.57 11.06 -4.84
CA PRO A 13 -1.50 11.98 -5.97
C PRO A 13 -1.73 11.26 -7.31
N ASP A 14 -1.39 9.97 -7.44
CA ASP A 14 -1.58 9.17 -8.66
C ASP A 14 -2.12 7.76 -8.34
N PRO A 15 -3.41 7.49 -8.62
CA PRO A 15 -4.05 6.20 -8.33
C PRO A 15 -3.41 5.01 -9.04
N ARG A 16 -3.03 5.18 -10.31
CA ARG A 16 -2.62 4.06 -11.15
C ARG A 16 -1.18 3.67 -10.90
N GLU A 17 -0.32 4.66 -10.65
CA GLU A 17 1.04 4.43 -10.17
C GLU A 17 1.02 3.65 -8.85
N LEU A 18 0.19 4.09 -7.90
CA LEU A 18 0.13 3.45 -6.59
C LEU A 18 -0.48 2.04 -6.67
N ALA A 19 -1.51 1.83 -7.49
CA ALA A 19 -2.04 0.50 -7.77
C ALA A 19 -0.98 -0.44 -8.36
N GLY A 20 -0.17 0.06 -9.30
CA GLY A 20 0.94 -0.68 -9.89
C GLY A 20 2.02 -1.05 -8.86
N PHE A 21 2.35 -0.13 -7.95
CA PHE A 21 3.25 -0.41 -6.83
C PHE A 21 2.73 -1.60 -6.00
N TYR A 22 1.51 -1.54 -5.48
CA TYR A 22 0.97 -2.64 -4.67
C TYR A 22 0.78 -3.94 -5.46
N ALA A 23 0.50 -3.88 -6.76
CA ALA A 23 0.44 -5.06 -7.62
C ALA A 23 1.79 -5.76 -7.73
N SER A 24 2.90 -5.01 -7.69
CA SER A 24 4.24 -5.61 -7.69
C SER A 24 4.56 -6.38 -6.40
N LEU A 25 3.96 -5.99 -5.27
CA LEU A 25 4.13 -6.64 -3.97
C LEU A 25 3.16 -7.83 -3.78
N LEU A 26 1.89 -7.66 -4.14
CA LEU A 26 0.80 -8.60 -3.81
C LEU A 26 0.36 -9.46 -5.01
N GLY A 27 0.87 -9.16 -6.20
CA GLY A 27 0.31 -9.64 -7.45
C GLY A 27 -1.10 -9.08 -7.69
N GLY A 28 -1.85 -9.75 -8.57
CA GLY A 28 -3.24 -9.37 -8.88
C GLY A 28 -3.37 -8.51 -10.13
N GLU A 29 -4.57 -7.95 -10.30
CA GLU A 29 -4.95 -7.21 -11.50
C GLU A 29 -5.36 -5.78 -11.14
N VAL A 30 -4.72 -4.81 -11.79
CA VAL A 30 -5.06 -3.38 -11.67
C VAL A 30 -6.21 -3.05 -12.63
N ASP A 31 -7.20 -2.30 -12.14
CA ASP A 31 -8.40 -1.83 -12.87
C ASP A 31 -9.19 -2.98 -13.55
N ARG A 32 -9.20 -4.17 -12.94
CA ARG A 32 -10.01 -5.29 -13.42
C ARG A 32 -11.48 -4.86 -13.45
N PRO A 33 -12.21 -5.04 -14.57
CA PRO A 33 -13.62 -4.69 -14.63
C PRO A 33 -14.42 -5.35 -13.50
N ASP A 34 -15.05 -4.53 -12.67
CA ASP A 34 -15.84 -4.96 -11.52
C ASP A 34 -17.07 -4.05 -11.40
N ARG A 35 -18.23 -4.61 -11.09
CA ARG A 35 -19.50 -3.84 -11.07
C ARG A 35 -19.57 -2.87 -9.88
N ARG A 36 -18.70 -3.04 -8.89
CA ARG A 36 -18.66 -2.21 -7.69
C ARG A 36 -17.96 -0.87 -7.90
N TRP A 37 -17.05 -0.77 -8.88
CA TRP A 37 -16.21 0.42 -9.08
C TRP A 37 -16.05 0.76 -10.56
N GLU A 38 -16.04 2.04 -10.86
CA GLU A 38 -15.65 2.58 -12.15
C GLU A 38 -14.23 3.17 -11.99
N CYS A 39 -13.29 2.74 -12.84
CA CYS A 39 -11.90 3.17 -12.77
C CYS A 39 -11.61 4.19 -13.88
N ASP A 40 -10.89 5.26 -13.52
CA ASP A 40 -10.51 6.34 -14.41
C ASP A 40 -9.21 7.02 -13.91
N ALA A 41 -8.96 8.27 -14.29
CA ALA A 41 -7.76 9.00 -13.86
C ALA A 41 -7.75 9.37 -12.36
N GLU A 42 -8.92 9.41 -11.72
CA GLU A 42 -9.14 9.77 -10.32
C GLU A 42 -9.27 8.54 -9.42
N TRP A 43 -9.50 7.36 -9.98
CA TRP A 43 -9.71 6.13 -9.22
C TRP A 43 -9.12 4.89 -9.90
N SER A 44 -8.33 4.13 -9.14
CA SER A 44 -7.85 2.81 -9.56
C SER A 44 -8.13 1.75 -8.50
N THR A 45 -8.21 0.49 -8.93
CA THR A 45 -8.34 -0.66 -8.02
C THR A 45 -7.23 -1.68 -8.25
N LEU A 46 -6.85 -2.40 -7.20
CA LEU A 46 -6.04 -3.61 -7.26
C LEU A 46 -6.84 -4.78 -6.68
N HIS A 47 -7.11 -5.76 -7.51
CA HIS A 47 -7.76 -7.01 -7.12
C HIS A 47 -6.69 -8.06 -6.80
N THR A 48 -6.48 -8.32 -5.51
CA THR A 48 -5.47 -9.30 -5.08
C THR A 48 -5.95 -10.75 -5.30
N PRO A 49 -5.04 -11.72 -5.45
CA PRO A 49 -5.41 -13.14 -5.57
C PRO A 49 -6.20 -13.68 -4.37
N GLY A 50 -6.04 -13.08 -3.19
CA GLY A 50 -6.75 -13.45 -1.96
C GLY A 50 -8.18 -12.88 -1.85
N GLY A 51 -8.65 -12.14 -2.85
CA GLY A 51 -9.99 -11.57 -2.89
C GLY A 51 -10.13 -10.18 -2.25
N LEU A 52 -9.13 -9.74 -1.46
CA LEU A 52 -9.07 -8.36 -0.98
C LEU A 52 -8.91 -7.39 -2.16
N VAL A 53 -9.59 -6.25 -2.08
CA VAL A 53 -9.41 -5.14 -3.01
C VAL A 53 -8.80 -3.96 -2.28
N LEU A 54 -7.70 -3.43 -2.83
CA LEU A 54 -7.22 -2.08 -2.50
C LEU A 54 -7.73 -1.13 -3.58
N ALA A 55 -8.16 0.05 -3.18
CA ALA A 55 -8.52 1.12 -4.09
C ALA A 55 -7.66 2.35 -3.81
N PHE A 56 -7.50 3.18 -4.81
CA PHE A 56 -6.60 4.33 -4.79
C PHE A 56 -7.36 5.52 -5.34
N GLN A 57 -7.43 6.59 -4.55
CA GLN A 57 -8.21 7.78 -4.86
C GLN A 57 -7.28 8.98 -5.06
N ARG A 58 -7.44 9.69 -6.17
CA ARG A 58 -6.70 10.92 -6.41
C ARG A 58 -7.18 12.01 -5.46
N VAL A 59 -6.24 12.67 -4.79
CA VAL A 59 -6.52 13.85 -3.95
C VAL A 59 -5.72 15.04 -4.44
N ALA A 60 -6.43 16.09 -4.87
CA ALA A 60 -5.81 17.35 -5.25
C ALA A 60 -5.10 18.00 -4.04
N GLY A 61 -3.81 18.29 -4.19
CA GLY A 61 -3.00 18.84 -3.09
C GLY A 61 -2.73 17.84 -1.96
N TYR A 62 -2.73 16.53 -2.27
CA TYR A 62 -2.42 15.46 -1.35
C TYR A 62 -1.17 15.76 -0.50
N ARG A 63 -1.26 15.45 0.80
CA ARG A 63 -0.18 15.64 1.76
C ARG A 63 0.12 14.29 2.41
N PRO A 64 1.31 13.72 2.22
CA PRO A 64 1.64 12.42 2.78
C PRO A 64 1.69 12.47 4.31
N PRO A 65 1.38 11.36 5.00
CA PRO A 65 1.64 11.24 6.42
C PRO A 65 3.14 11.35 6.72
N ARG A 66 3.48 11.82 7.92
CA ARG A 66 4.86 12.00 8.39
C ARG A 66 5.14 11.04 9.54
N TRP A 67 5.49 9.81 9.19
CA TRP A 67 5.91 8.82 10.18
C TRP A 67 7.25 9.21 10.84
N PRO A 68 7.47 8.94 12.14
CA PRO A 68 6.53 8.42 13.14
C PRO A 68 5.76 9.54 13.88
N GLY A 69 5.87 10.79 13.42
CA GLY A 69 5.28 11.96 14.05
C GLY A 69 3.75 11.97 14.04
N GLN A 70 3.18 12.88 14.84
CA GLN A 70 1.73 13.00 15.04
C GLN A 70 1.12 14.32 14.54
N GLU A 71 1.93 15.22 13.97
CA GLU A 71 1.43 16.46 13.36
C GLU A 71 0.69 16.21 12.04
N ALA A 72 1.15 15.22 11.28
CA ALA A 72 0.49 14.65 10.11
C ALA A 72 0.54 13.12 10.25
N PRO A 73 -0.26 12.53 11.16
CA PRO A 73 -0.12 11.14 11.55
C PRO A 73 -0.52 10.21 10.43
N GLN A 74 0.04 9.00 10.43
CA GLN A 74 -0.56 7.90 9.69
C GLN A 74 -1.97 7.61 10.23
N GLN A 75 -2.93 7.40 9.33
CA GLN A 75 -4.31 7.10 9.71
C GLN A 75 -4.61 5.59 9.67
N PHE A 76 -3.80 4.84 8.93
CA PHE A 76 -3.82 3.39 8.85
C PHE A 76 -2.38 2.89 8.68
N HIS A 77 -2.21 1.57 8.81
CA HIS A 77 -0.95 0.88 8.58
C HIS A 77 -1.28 -0.44 7.86
N LEU A 78 -0.54 -0.77 6.80
CA LEU A 78 -0.65 -2.06 6.11
C LEU A 78 0.54 -2.95 6.47
N ASP A 79 0.27 -4.18 6.89
CA ASP A 79 1.29 -5.16 7.23
C ASP A 79 1.30 -6.29 6.19
N PHE A 80 2.43 -6.51 5.53
CA PHE A 80 2.61 -7.57 4.54
C PHE A 80 3.54 -8.64 5.09
N GLY A 81 3.01 -9.85 5.26
CA GLY A 81 3.81 -11.01 5.63
C GLY A 81 4.73 -11.44 4.48
N VAL A 82 6.02 -11.59 4.76
CA VAL A 82 7.03 -12.02 3.78
C VAL A 82 7.84 -13.19 4.32
N THR A 83 8.20 -14.14 3.44
CA THR A 83 9.04 -15.29 3.82
C THR A 83 10.53 -15.00 3.71
N ASP A 84 10.91 -13.98 2.95
CA ASP A 84 12.29 -13.55 2.74
C ASP A 84 12.35 -12.02 2.83
N GLN A 85 12.83 -11.53 3.97
CA GLN A 85 12.82 -10.11 4.29
C GLN A 85 13.89 -9.31 3.53
N GLU A 86 15.00 -9.95 3.15
CA GLU A 86 16.05 -9.31 2.33
C GLU A 86 15.61 -9.16 0.90
N ARG A 87 15.09 -10.25 0.30
CA ARG A 87 14.56 -10.17 -1.06
C ARG A 87 13.42 -9.15 -1.15
N ALA A 88 12.48 -9.19 -0.21
CA ALA A 88 11.38 -8.26 -0.19
C ALA A 88 11.86 -6.81 0.03
N HIS A 89 12.91 -6.58 0.83
CA HIS A 89 13.53 -5.27 0.98
C HIS A 89 14.05 -4.72 -0.35
N GLU A 90 14.81 -5.51 -1.10
CA GLU A 90 15.33 -5.10 -2.41
C GLU A 90 14.20 -4.81 -3.40
N GLU A 91 13.19 -5.69 -3.45
CA GLU A 91 12.04 -5.56 -4.36
C GLU A 91 11.20 -4.32 -4.08
N VAL A 92 10.87 -4.02 -2.82
CA VAL A 92 10.04 -2.82 -2.51
C VAL A 92 10.79 -1.52 -2.80
N LEU A 93 12.11 -1.48 -2.55
CA LEU A 93 12.92 -0.30 -2.90
C LEU A 93 13.00 -0.12 -4.41
N ALA A 94 13.20 -1.20 -5.17
CA ALA A 94 13.20 -1.16 -6.63
C ALA A 94 11.84 -0.72 -7.21
N ALA A 95 10.74 -1.04 -6.52
CA ALA A 95 9.39 -0.62 -6.88
C ALA A 95 9.06 0.84 -6.49
N GLY A 96 9.95 1.54 -5.76
CA GLY A 96 9.80 2.95 -5.42
C GLY A 96 9.42 3.22 -3.95
N ALA A 97 9.42 2.21 -3.09
CA ALA A 97 9.29 2.42 -1.65
C ALA A 97 10.53 3.11 -1.06
N SER A 98 10.36 3.74 0.10
CA SER A 98 11.46 4.32 0.89
C SER A 98 11.50 3.70 2.29
N LEU A 99 12.66 3.23 2.75
CA LEU A 99 12.81 2.71 4.12
C LEU A 99 12.65 3.85 5.14
N LEU A 100 11.74 3.69 6.09
CA LEU A 100 11.49 4.66 7.16
C LEU A 100 12.14 4.26 8.49
N GLY A 101 12.18 2.96 8.81
CA GLY A 101 12.75 2.49 10.06
C GLY A 101 12.47 1.01 10.37
N GLY A 102 12.85 0.57 11.57
CA GLY A 102 12.62 -0.81 12.04
C GLY A 102 13.69 -1.82 11.61
N GLY A 103 14.79 -1.39 10.98
CA GLY A 103 15.84 -2.25 10.45
C GLY A 103 16.78 -2.96 11.43
N ASP A 104 16.51 -2.97 12.74
CA ASP A 104 17.27 -3.86 13.64
C ASP A 104 16.78 -5.29 13.43
N GLU A 105 17.71 -6.19 13.07
CA GLU A 105 17.46 -7.62 12.78
C GLU A 105 16.65 -8.33 13.88
N GLU A 106 16.64 -7.80 15.11
CA GLU A 106 15.88 -8.32 16.24
C GLU A 106 14.35 -8.12 16.14
N ARG A 107 13.85 -7.21 15.31
CA ARG A 107 12.43 -6.77 15.38
C ARG A 107 11.46 -7.51 14.46
N GLY A 108 11.94 -8.39 13.57
CA GLY A 108 11.07 -9.20 12.70
C GLY A 108 10.20 -8.40 11.72
N TRP A 109 10.37 -7.09 11.61
CA TRP A 109 9.66 -6.24 10.64
C TRP A 109 10.49 -5.02 10.23
N ARG A 110 10.20 -4.44 9.07
CA ARG A 110 10.74 -3.16 8.58
C ARG A 110 9.62 -2.27 8.08
N VAL A 111 9.65 -0.99 8.41
CA VAL A 111 8.66 0.02 7.96
C VAL A 111 9.22 0.78 6.77
N TYR A 112 8.37 0.90 5.74
CA TYR A 112 8.62 1.63 4.51
C TYR A 112 7.49 2.63 4.25
N ALA A 113 7.75 3.63 3.43
CA ALA A 113 6.76 4.45 2.76
C ALA A 113 6.56 3.93 1.35
N ASP A 114 5.30 3.82 0.91
CA ASP A 114 4.98 3.64 -0.51
C ASP A 114 5.30 4.93 -1.33
N PRO A 115 5.13 4.94 -2.67
CA PRO A 115 5.38 6.14 -3.48
C PRO A 115 4.52 7.36 -3.12
N ALA A 116 3.36 7.16 -2.48
CA ALA A 116 2.52 8.22 -1.96
C ALA A 116 2.86 8.60 -0.50
N GLY A 117 3.82 7.94 0.15
CA GLY A 117 4.24 8.23 1.52
C GLY A 117 3.48 7.47 2.61
N HIS A 118 2.57 6.55 2.29
CA HIS A 118 1.88 5.77 3.31
C HIS A 118 2.82 4.76 3.96
N PRO A 119 2.87 4.70 5.31
CA PRO A 119 3.66 3.70 5.98
C PRO A 119 3.05 2.30 5.84
N PHE A 120 3.90 1.32 5.55
CA PHE A 120 3.58 -0.10 5.58
C PHE A 120 4.74 -0.90 6.16
N CYS A 121 4.47 -2.09 6.70
CA CYS A 121 5.50 -3.02 7.13
C CYS A 121 5.68 -4.19 6.16
N LEU A 122 6.92 -4.63 6.02
CA LEU A 122 7.21 -6.03 5.73
C LEU A 122 7.44 -6.74 7.07
N VAL A 123 6.67 -7.80 7.32
CA VAL A 123 6.70 -8.59 8.55
C VAL A 123 7.23 -9.98 8.22
N GLY A 124 8.37 -10.32 8.80
CA GLY A 124 8.97 -11.64 8.69
C GLY A 124 8.26 -12.69 9.56
N PRO A 125 8.60 -13.97 9.39
CA PRO A 125 8.10 -15.05 10.22
C PRO A 125 8.56 -14.98 11.69
#